data_AF-A0A957UAL9-F1
#
_entry.id   AF-A0A957UAL9-F1
#
_cell.length_a   1.000
_cell.length_b   1.000
_cell.length_c   1.000
_cell.angle_alpha   90.00
_cell.angle_beta   90.00
_cell.angle_gamma   90.00
#
_symmetry.space_group_name_H-M   'P 1'
#
loop_
_entity.id
_entity.type
_entity.pdbx_description
1 polymer ?
#
loop_
_entity_poly.entity_id
_entity_poly.type
_entity_poly.pdbx_seq_one_letter_code
_entity_poly.pdbx_strand_id
1 'polypeptide(L)'
;MGRLSQRMRHTVAVVLALAMVLSATPAYAAPAAQTPGGDYTVGDCSQIDRTQLRNEIEAHVLAVLQNEAAPFDVDAIVDRAWSDLQMDAVVDAEVTRAVNDVLNNEDYLNRLLSGWWGEKAQEYAERVANDAFGSPAFRARLDELSAAIGAEVARQVEAQFAQAASVALLCLQAYVGEQYSTSFFSLFAERVQAETHTLDLDPLDTPQVGALTNHQLALAGVGTILATQLVYRLSQKLGQKIAQRVAGKVVGRVLGKAGSSFIPIAGWIIGIGMIVYDLWEGGQGALPQIQEGLQSPEVKQKIREEIADAVKDDLPEQASLIALETAVSLTEQWQGFCGAYEYVCLVAEQNDGFRRMLQEVTRDELADVAALVNFYMRELGSAELDTALADGSLARLLPMPDAALTVLRETHSTATTLAWSDLAAGRLDVIAEWGVHRRAVPADFTPATFDALLALGDAEPAQKLLALPADKRTALLELPGEVLAKLAAVEPVADLDWLAGYLLLPGQQPQSIAAEVVEGKVTVAELRGPAPRVEPTATLPPVEAALTPVTMATL
;
A
#
# COMPACT_ATOMS: atom_id res chain seq x y z
N MET A 1 67.48 19.78 -23.35
CA MET A 1 66.21 19.43 -24.04
C MET A 1 65.42 18.28 -23.39
N GLY A 2 66.00 17.40 -22.55
CA GLY A 2 65.24 16.27 -21.96
C GLY A 2 64.25 16.60 -20.83
N ARG A 3 64.48 17.66 -20.03
CA ARG A 3 63.63 17.97 -18.85
C ARG A 3 62.30 18.66 -19.16
N LEU A 4 62.17 19.29 -20.33
CA LEU A 4 60.92 19.93 -20.79
C LEU A 4 59.91 18.88 -21.31
N SER A 5 60.39 17.85 -21.99
CA SER A 5 59.54 16.73 -22.48
C SER A 5 58.90 15.93 -21.33
N GLN A 6 59.63 15.72 -20.24
CA GLN A 6 59.13 14.95 -19.10
C GLN A 6 58.10 15.74 -18.27
N ARG A 7 58.29 17.06 -18.10
CA ARG A 7 57.27 17.91 -17.47
C ARG A 7 55.99 17.98 -18.30
N MET A 8 56.10 18.05 -19.63
CA MET A 8 54.95 18.09 -20.52
C MET A 8 54.16 16.77 -20.54
N ARG A 9 54.85 15.62 -20.42
CA ARG A 9 54.20 14.31 -20.28
C ARG A 9 53.47 14.15 -18.95
N HIS A 10 54.04 14.64 -17.85
CA HIS A 10 53.36 14.60 -16.55
C HIS A 10 52.18 15.57 -16.47
N THR A 11 52.26 16.76 -17.06
CA THR A 11 51.09 17.66 -17.10
C THR A 11 49.99 17.10 -18.00
N VAL A 12 50.30 16.48 -19.14
CA VAL A 12 49.29 15.83 -19.99
C VAL A 12 48.63 14.64 -19.28
N ALA A 13 49.40 13.81 -18.57
CA ALA A 13 48.85 12.68 -17.81
C ALA A 13 47.95 13.13 -16.65
N VAL A 14 48.33 14.20 -15.95
CA VAL A 14 47.50 14.77 -14.86
C VAL A 14 46.23 15.43 -15.43
N VAL A 15 46.30 16.09 -16.59
CA VAL A 15 45.11 16.67 -17.25
C VAL A 15 44.17 15.58 -17.76
N LEU A 16 44.68 14.46 -18.29
CA LEU A 16 43.85 13.33 -18.71
C LEU A 16 43.20 12.59 -17.52
N ALA A 17 43.91 12.43 -16.40
CA ALA A 17 43.34 11.84 -15.19
C ALA A 17 42.29 12.75 -14.55
N LEU A 18 42.50 14.08 -14.57
CA LEU A 18 41.52 15.05 -14.07
C LEU A 18 40.28 15.12 -14.98
N ALA A 19 40.44 14.94 -16.29
CA ALA A 19 39.32 14.90 -17.24
C ALA A 19 38.43 13.64 -17.06
N MET A 20 39.00 12.49 -16.67
CA MET A 20 38.20 11.28 -16.38
C MET A 20 37.48 11.35 -15.03
N VAL A 21 37.98 12.12 -14.06
CA VAL A 21 37.31 12.30 -12.76
C VAL A 21 36.21 13.35 -12.83
N LEU A 22 36.31 14.35 -13.72
CA LEU A 22 35.23 15.31 -13.95
C LEU A 22 34.06 14.79 -14.81
N SER A 23 34.18 13.63 -15.46
CA SER A 23 33.05 12.95 -16.12
C SER A 23 32.22 12.05 -15.18
N ALA A 24 32.54 12.01 -13.89
CA ALA A 24 31.81 11.27 -12.86
C ALA A 24 30.93 12.16 -11.97
N THR A 25 30.49 13.32 -12.47
CA THR A 25 29.28 13.94 -11.94
C THR A 25 28.10 13.05 -12.29
N PRO A 26 27.17 12.71 -11.38
CA PRO A 26 25.88 12.18 -11.79
C PRO A 26 25.31 13.21 -12.75
N ALA A 27 25.27 12.88 -14.03
CA ALA A 27 24.39 13.56 -14.94
C ALA A 27 23.00 13.30 -14.37
N TYR A 28 22.44 14.29 -13.67
CA TYR A 28 21.00 14.44 -13.67
C TYR A 28 20.63 14.45 -15.14
N ALA A 29 20.11 13.32 -15.61
CA ALA A 29 19.56 13.24 -16.94
C ALA A 29 18.57 14.40 -17.04
N ALA A 30 18.84 15.35 -17.94
CA ALA A 30 17.79 16.21 -18.42
C ALA A 30 16.65 15.28 -18.88
N PRO A 31 15.38 15.62 -18.59
CA PRO A 31 14.27 14.77 -18.98
C PRO A 31 14.43 14.46 -20.46
N ALA A 32 14.33 13.18 -20.83
CA ALA A 32 14.35 12.78 -22.22
C ALA A 32 13.35 13.66 -22.96
N ALA A 33 13.83 14.46 -23.90
CA ALA A 33 12.96 15.24 -24.76
C ALA A 33 12.10 14.21 -25.52
N GLN A 34 10.87 14.04 -25.07
CA GLN A 34 9.90 13.15 -25.68
C GLN A 34 9.66 13.66 -27.10
N THR A 35 9.96 12.81 -28.07
CA THR A 35 9.59 13.04 -29.47
C THR A 35 8.07 13.24 -29.52
N PRO A 36 7.55 14.31 -30.16
CA PRO A 36 6.11 14.50 -30.28
C PRO A 36 5.52 13.31 -31.07
N GLY A 37 4.70 12.49 -30.41
CA GLY A 37 4.06 11.31 -31.01
C GLY A 37 4.61 9.94 -30.63
N GLY A 38 5.43 9.82 -29.57
CA GLY A 38 5.81 8.51 -29.02
C GLY A 38 4.64 7.87 -28.27
N ASP A 39 4.17 6.70 -28.74
CA ASP A 39 3.27 5.82 -27.99
C ASP A 39 3.82 5.56 -26.59
N TYR A 40 2.94 5.66 -25.59
CA TYR A 40 3.20 5.36 -24.18
C TYR A 40 3.95 4.03 -23.99
N THR A 41 5.13 4.07 -23.35
CA THR A 41 5.84 2.85 -22.90
C THR A 41 5.62 2.65 -21.40
N VAL A 42 4.57 1.90 -21.04
CA VAL A 42 4.24 1.42 -19.67
C VAL A 42 5.47 0.93 -18.87
N GLY A 43 6.53 0.47 -19.57
CA GLY A 43 7.74 -0.09 -18.98
C GLY A 43 8.53 0.86 -18.09
N ASP A 44 8.38 2.18 -18.23
CA ASP A 44 9.16 3.14 -17.45
C ASP A 44 8.89 3.02 -15.94
N CYS A 45 7.64 2.76 -15.54
CA CYS A 45 7.28 2.61 -14.12
C CYS A 45 7.67 1.27 -13.48
N SER A 46 8.13 0.28 -14.26
CA SER A 46 8.58 -1.00 -13.68
C SER A 46 9.97 -0.88 -13.03
N GLN A 47 10.82 0.00 -13.55
CA GLN A 47 12.24 0.07 -13.17
C GLN A 47 12.56 1.18 -12.15
N ILE A 48 11.55 1.88 -11.67
CA ILE A 48 11.72 3.00 -10.74
C ILE A 48 11.65 2.55 -9.29
N ASP A 49 12.25 3.34 -8.42
CA ASP A 49 12.13 3.16 -6.97
C ASP A 49 10.87 3.86 -6.40
N ARG A 50 10.57 3.56 -5.14
CA ARG A 50 9.43 4.13 -4.41
C ARG A 50 9.42 5.66 -4.35
N THR A 51 10.59 6.30 -4.33
CA THR A 51 10.70 7.76 -4.23
C THR A 51 10.40 8.46 -5.55
N GLN A 52 10.62 7.77 -6.66
CA GLN A 52 10.37 8.25 -8.02
C GLN A 52 8.92 8.01 -8.47
N LEU A 53 8.27 6.97 -7.96
CA LEU A 53 6.90 6.56 -8.33
C LEU A 53 5.89 7.71 -8.44
N ARG A 54 5.85 8.59 -7.44
CA ARG A 54 4.92 9.73 -7.45
C ARG A 54 5.18 10.65 -8.64
N ASN A 55 6.44 11.02 -8.86
CA ASN A 55 6.81 11.98 -9.89
C ASN A 55 6.53 11.40 -11.29
N GLU A 56 6.73 10.09 -11.48
CA GLU A 56 6.41 9.42 -12.74
C GLU A 56 4.90 9.36 -13.00
N ILE A 57 4.10 9.00 -11.99
CA ILE A 57 2.63 9.05 -12.11
C ILE A 57 2.17 10.47 -12.47
N GLU A 58 2.70 11.49 -11.78
CA GLU A 58 2.37 12.89 -12.04
C GLU A 58 2.72 13.29 -13.47
N ALA A 59 3.94 13.00 -13.93
CA ALA A 59 4.40 13.35 -15.27
C ALA A 59 3.53 12.71 -16.36
N HIS A 60 3.17 11.44 -16.20
CA HIS A 60 2.32 10.74 -17.16
C HIS A 60 0.88 11.25 -17.16
N VAL A 61 0.30 11.51 -15.97
CA VAL A 61 -1.05 12.08 -15.85
C VAL A 61 -1.06 13.46 -16.50
N LEU A 62 -0.08 14.32 -16.20
CA LEU A 62 0.02 15.65 -16.77
C LEU A 62 0.14 15.63 -18.29
N ALA A 63 0.97 14.72 -18.83
CA ALA A 63 1.13 14.56 -20.27
C ALA A 63 -0.20 14.20 -20.97
N VAL A 64 -1.03 13.36 -20.35
CA VAL A 64 -2.37 13.04 -20.88
C VAL A 64 -3.30 14.25 -20.80
N LEU A 65 -3.33 14.95 -19.67
CA LEU A 65 -4.22 16.11 -19.48
C LEU A 65 -3.86 17.31 -20.38
N GLN A 66 -2.59 17.44 -20.77
CA GLN A 66 -2.11 18.48 -21.67
C GLN A 66 -2.23 18.10 -23.15
N ASN A 67 -2.51 16.84 -23.48
CA ASN A 67 -2.65 16.40 -24.87
C ASN A 67 -4.06 16.72 -25.37
N GLU A 68 -4.22 17.90 -25.97
CA GLU A 68 -5.49 18.36 -26.54
C GLU A 68 -5.76 17.69 -27.90
N ALA A 69 -6.60 16.66 -27.92
CA ALA A 69 -7.11 16.10 -29.18
C ALA A 69 -8.21 17.00 -29.82
N ALA A 70 -8.86 17.86 -29.03
CA ALA A 70 -9.79 18.89 -29.51
C ALA A 70 -9.84 20.08 -28.53
N PRO A 71 -9.70 21.34 -29.00
CA PRO A 71 -9.83 22.51 -28.15
C PRO A 71 -11.26 22.70 -27.66
N PHE A 72 -11.40 23.01 -26.37
CA PHE A 72 -12.67 23.27 -25.70
C PHE A 72 -13.31 24.59 -26.14
N ASP A 73 -14.60 24.56 -26.49
CA ASP A 73 -15.38 25.77 -26.72
C ASP A 73 -15.92 26.31 -25.39
N VAL A 74 -15.02 26.94 -24.61
CA VAL A 74 -15.36 27.55 -23.31
C VAL A 74 -16.43 28.63 -23.47
N ASP A 75 -16.40 29.36 -24.59
CA ASP A 75 -17.36 30.43 -24.86
C ASP A 75 -18.79 29.84 -25.00
N ALA A 76 -18.94 28.75 -25.74
CA ALA A 76 -20.24 28.06 -25.86
C ALA A 76 -20.74 27.46 -24.52
N ILE A 77 -19.84 27.01 -23.64
CA ILE A 77 -20.21 26.53 -22.29
C ILE A 77 -20.76 27.67 -21.45
N VAL A 78 -20.05 28.81 -21.43
CA VAL A 78 -20.48 30.00 -20.69
C VAL A 78 -21.81 30.52 -21.23
N ASP A 79 -21.97 30.62 -22.55
CA ASP A 79 -23.21 31.09 -23.17
C ASP A 79 -24.43 30.21 -22.83
N ARG A 80 -24.25 28.88 -22.86
CA ARG A 80 -25.32 27.94 -22.49
C ARG A 80 -25.70 28.10 -21.02
N ALA A 81 -24.72 28.08 -20.12
CA ALA A 81 -24.98 28.22 -18.69
C ALA A 81 -25.59 29.59 -18.34
N TRP A 82 -25.16 30.66 -19.03
CA TRP A 82 -25.70 32.02 -18.90
C TRP A 82 -27.19 32.08 -19.28
N SER A 83 -27.54 31.48 -20.43
CA SER A 83 -28.90 31.38 -20.91
C SER A 83 -29.79 30.54 -19.98
N ASP A 84 -29.32 29.36 -19.58
CA ASP A 84 -30.08 28.42 -18.74
C ASP A 84 -30.40 29.02 -17.36
N LEU A 85 -29.48 29.83 -16.81
CA LEU A 85 -29.67 30.52 -15.55
C LEU A 85 -30.34 31.89 -15.67
N GLN A 86 -30.74 32.30 -16.88
CA GLN A 86 -31.40 33.59 -17.15
C GLN A 86 -30.62 34.78 -16.57
N MET A 87 -29.29 34.75 -16.69
CA MET A 87 -28.41 35.76 -16.11
C MET A 87 -28.72 37.18 -16.61
N ASP A 88 -29.22 37.32 -17.84
CA ASP A 88 -29.70 38.61 -18.37
C ASP A 88 -30.77 39.25 -17.47
N ALA A 89 -31.76 38.47 -17.04
CA ALA A 89 -32.84 38.95 -16.19
C ALA A 89 -32.35 39.32 -14.79
N VAL A 90 -31.33 38.62 -14.28
CA VAL A 90 -30.71 38.92 -12.99
C VAL A 90 -29.90 40.21 -13.06
N VAL A 91 -29.10 40.40 -14.11
CA VAL A 91 -28.40 41.67 -14.37
C VAL A 91 -29.41 42.82 -14.44
N ASP A 92 -30.49 42.65 -15.20
CA ASP A 92 -31.50 43.69 -15.36
C ASP A 92 -32.18 44.04 -14.04
N ALA A 93 -32.62 43.04 -13.28
CA ALA A 93 -33.27 43.23 -11.99
C ALA A 93 -32.36 43.93 -10.98
N GLU A 94 -31.09 43.54 -10.89
CA GLU A 94 -30.14 44.10 -9.93
C GLU A 94 -29.71 45.52 -10.31
N VAL A 95 -29.55 45.82 -11.61
CA VAL A 95 -29.32 47.20 -12.06
C VAL A 95 -30.54 48.08 -11.78
N THR A 96 -31.76 47.61 -12.07
CA THR A 96 -32.98 48.36 -11.74
C THR A 96 -33.11 48.60 -10.24
N ARG A 97 -32.79 47.59 -9.40
CA ARG A 97 -32.77 47.73 -7.95
C ARG A 97 -31.78 48.81 -7.50
N ALA A 98 -30.54 48.76 -7.99
CA ALA A 98 -29.49 49.72 -7.62
C ALA A 98 -29.82 51.16 -8.08
N VAL A 99 -30.40 51.32 -9.28
CA VAL A 99 -30.90 52.62 -9.76
C VAL A 99 -32.00 53.15 -8.84
N ASN A 100 -32.96 52.31 -8.45
CA ASN A 100 -34.03 52.69 -7.53
C ASN A 100 -33.51 53.06 -6.14
N ASP A 101 -32.45 52.41 -5.66
CA ASP A 101 -31.82 52.78 -4.38
C ASP A 101 -31.22 54.18 -4.44
N VAL A 102 -30.45 54.48 -5.50
CA VAL A 102 -29.92 55.84 -5.73
C VAL A 102 -31.05 56.86 -5.89
N LEU A 103 -32.14 56.51 -6.58
CA LEU A 103 -33.31 57.38 -6.74
C LEU A 103 -34.00 57.74 -5.43
N ASN A 104 -34.04 56.82 -4.47
CA ASN A 104 -34.76 56.97 -3.20
C ASN A 104 -33.89 57.57 -2.08
N ASN A 105 -32.57 57.45 -2.17
CA ASN A 105 -31.63 57.85 -1.11
C ASN A 105 -30.84 59.14 -1.39
N GLU A 106 -30.85 59.68 -2.62
CA GLU A 106 -30.14 60.92 -2.97
C GLU A 106 -31.03 62.17 -3.01
N ASP A 107 -30.44 63.31 -2.64
CA ASP A 107 -31.11 64.61 -2.71
C ASP A 107 -31.47 64.97 -4.17
N TYR A 108 -32.71 65.42 -4.36
CA TYR A 108 -33.28 65.80 -5.67
C TYR A 108 -32.38 66.73 -6.49
N LEU A 109 -31.63 67.63 -5.83
CA LEU A 109 -30.70 68.56 -6.48
C LEU A 109 -29.42 67.87 -7.00
N ASN A 110 -28.87 66.89 -6.29
CA ASN A 110 -27.71 66.11 -6.76
C ASN A 110 -28.10 65.21 -7.95
N ARG A 111 -29.32 64.65 -7.90
CA ARG A 111 -29.90 63.90 -9.03
C ARG A 111 -30.04 64.77 -10.27
N LEU A 112 -30.57 65.98 -10.13
CA LEU A 112 -30.71 66.93 -11.24
C LEU A 112 -29.34 67.32 -11.82
N LEU A 113 -28.33 67.56 -10.97
CA LEU A 113 -26.98 67.95 -11.39
C LEU A 113 -26.24 66.83 -12.15
N SER A 114 -26.51 65.55 -11.88
CA SER A 114 -25.88 64.44 -12.61
C SER A 114 -26.16 64.43 -14.12
N GLY A 115 -27.30 64.98 -14.56
CA GLY A 115 -27.61 65.12 -15.99
C GLY A 115 -26.79 66.22 -16.70
N TRP A 116 -26.11 67.08 -15.94
CA TRP A 116 -25.44 68.29 -16.44
C TRP A 116 -23.91 68.25 -16.22
N TRP A 117 -23.40 67.30 -15.43
CA TRP A 117 -21.98 67.17 -15.06
C TRP A 117 -21.49 65.73 -15.23
N GLY A 118 -20.58 65.51 -16.18
CA GLY A 118 -20.05 64.18 -16.51
C GLY A 118 -19.40 63.46 -15.32
N GLU A 119 -18.73 64.18 -14.42
CA GLU A 119 -18.11 63.62 -13.21
C GLU A 119 -19.16 63.01 -12.26
N LYS A 120 -20.33 63.65 -12.10
CA LYS A 120 -21.42 63.11 -11.26
C LYS A 120 -22.17 61.96 -11.91
N ALA A 121 -22.33 61.99 -13.23
CA ALA A 121 -22.89 60.87 -13.98
C ALA A 121 -21.99 59.61 -13.86
N GLN A 122 -20.67 59.81 -13.90
CA GLN A 122 -19.71 58.74 -13.66
C GLN A 122 -19.82 58.20 -12.23
N GLU A 123 -19.82 59.07 -11.21
CA GLU A 123 -19.97 58.65 -9.81
C GLU A 123 -21.25 57.81 -9.58
N TYR A 124 -22.37 58.21 -10.18
CA TYR A 124 -23.62 57.43 -10.10
C TYR A 124 -23.56 56.11 -10.86
N ALA A 125 -22.94 56.09 -12.04
CA ALA A 125 -22.75 54.85 -12.79
C ALA A 125 -21.87 53.86 -12.01
N GLU A 126 -20.80 54.34 -11.38
CA GLU A 126 -19.93 53.55 -10.51
C GLU A 126 -20.68 53.01 -9.30
N ARG A 127 -21.47 53.86 -8.62
CA ARG A 127 -22.26 53.45 -7.46
C ARG A 127 -23.32 52.41 -7.83
N VAL A 128 -24.07 52.64 -8.92
CA VAL A 128 -25.09 51.70 -9.40
C VAL A 128 -24.44 50.38 -9.79
N ALA A 129 -23.33 50.39 -10.53
CA ALA A 129 -22.63 49.18 -10.91
C ALA A 129 -22.08 48.41 -9.70
N ASN A 130 -21.46 49.11 -8.74
CA ASN A 130 -20.95 48.50 -7.52
C ASN A 130 -22.06 47.90 -6.65
N ASP A 131 -23.20 48.55 -6.54
CA ASP A 131 -24.35 48.03 -5.79
C ASP A 131 -25.01 46.85 -6.54
N ALA A 132 -25.24 46.96 -7.84
CA ALA A 132 -25.86 45.91 -8.66
C ALA A 132 -25.01 44.63 -8.70
N PHE A 133 -23.75 44.73 -9.15
CA PHE A 133 -22.86 43.57 -9.30
C PHE A 133 -22.21 43.14 -7.97
N GLY A 134 -22.33 43.97 -6.93
CA GLY A 134 -21.92 43.64 -5.57
C GLY A 134 -23.02 43.02 -4.74
N SER A 135 -24.25 42.94 -5.27
CA SER A 135 -25.40 42.51 -4.51
C SER A 135 -25.32 41.03 -4.12
N PRO A 136 -25.86 40.64 -2.95
CA PRO A 136 -25.93 39.24 -2.56
C PRO A 136 -26.66 38.35 -3.58
N ALA A 137 -27.69 38.89 -4.25
CA ALA A 137 -28.46 38.17 -5.26
C ALA A 137 -27.65 37.91 -6.53
N PHE A 138 -26.93 38.93 -7.04
CA PHE A 138 -26.04 38.75 -8.18
C PHE A 138 -24.93 37.75 -7.89
N ARG A 139 -24.29 37.86 -6.70
CA ARG A 139 -23.24 36.93 -6.27
C ARG A 139 -23.74 35.50 -6.18
N ALA A 140 -24.88 35.27 -5.54
CA ALA A 140 -25.47 33.93 -5.45
C ALA A 140 -25.74 33.32 -6.82
N ARG A 141 -26.27 34.11 -7.77
CA ARG A 141 -26.51 33.61 -9.13
C ARG A 141 -25.22 33.37 -9.92
N LEU A 142 -24.20 34.20 -9.70
CA LEU A 142 -22.88 34.00 -10.28
C LEU A 142 -22.20 32.74 -9.74
N ASP A 143 -22.40 32.40 -8.46
CA ASP A 143 -21.92 31.14 -7.87
C ASP A 143 -22.59 29.93 -8.52
N GLU A 144 -23.91 29.99 -8.74
CA GLU A 144 -24.66 28.95 -9.47
C GLU A 144 -24.20 28.81 -10.92
N LEU A 145 -23.94 29.94 -11.60
CA LEU A 145 -23.36 29.96 -12.95
C LEU A 145 -21.97 29.30 -12.97
N SER A 146 -21.13 29.65 -12.00
CA SER A 146 -19.78 29.10 -11.87
C SER A 146 -19.81 27.59 -11.63
N ALA A 147 -20.76 27.11 -10.82
CA ALA A 147 -20.97 25.69 -10.59
C ALA A 147 -21.45 24.95 -11.85
N ALA A 148 -22.40 25.54 -12.61
CA ALA A 148 -22.90 24.97 -13.86
C ALA A 148 -21.79 24.87 -14.93
N ILE A 149 -20.99 25.93 -15.10
CA ILE A 149 -19.82 25.92 -15.99
C ILE A 149 -18.82 24.85 -15.56
N GLY A 150 -18.49 24.78 -14.27
CA GLY A 150 -17.55 23.77 -13.74
C GLY A 150 -18.01 22.34 -14.00
N ALA A 151 -19.31 22.06 -13.82
CA ALA A 151 -19.89 20.74 -14.10
C ALA A 151 -19.82 20.37 -15.59
N GLU A 152 -20.14 21.30 -16.49
CA GLU A 152 -20.09 21.05 -17.94
C GLU A 152 -18.65 20.89 -18.45
N VAL A 153 -17.71 21.69 -17.94
CA VAL A 153 -16.28 21.50 -18.25
C VAL A 153 -15.82 20.13 -17.80
N ALA A 154 -16.13 19.73 -16.56
CA ALA A 154 -15.79 18.42 -16.02
C ALA A 154 -16.35 17.26 -16.88
N ARG A 155 -17.59 17.40 -17.37
CA ARG A 155 -18.24 16.42 -18.25
C ARG A 155 -17.52 16.26 -19.59
N GLN A 156 -17.06 17.35 -20.19
CA GLN A 156 -16.39 17.28 -21.49
C GLN A 156 -14.95 16.74 -21.38
N VAL A 157 -14.27 16.88 -20.23
CA VAL A 157 -12.91 16.33 -20.02
C VAL A 157 -12.92 14.90 -19.48
N GLU A 158 -14.09 14.29 -19.29
CA GLU A 158 -14.24 12.97 -18.67
C GLU A 158 -13.40 11.89 -19.37
N ALA A 159 -13.34 11.93 -20.72
CA ALA A 159 -12.51 11.01 -21.50
C ALA A 159 -11.00 11.19 -21.23
N GLN A 160 -10.52 12.43 -21.08
CA GLN A 160 -9.14 12.72 -20.72
C GLN A 160 -8.84 12.27 -19.30
N PHE A 161 -9.76 12.47 -18.36
CA PHE A 161 -9.63 11.94 -16.99
C PHE A 161 -9.62 10.42 -16.95
N ALA A 162 -10.45 9.75 -17.76
CA ALA A 162 -10.44 8.29 -17.87
C ALA A 162 -9.09 7.77 -18.38
N GLN A 163 -8.52 8.44 -19.38
CA GLN A 163 -7.20 8.11 -19.88
C GLN A 163 -6.11 8.37 -18.83
N ALA A 164 -6.15 9.52 -18.16
CA ALA A 164 -5.15 9.90 -17.17
C ALA A 164 -5.18 8.97 -15.94
N ALA A 165 -6.37 8.64 -15.46
CA ALA A 165 -6.59 7.65 -14.41
C ALA A 165 -6.06 6.26 -14.80
N SER A 166 -6.31 5.83 -16.04
CA SER A 166 -5.82 4.54 -16.55
C SER A 166 -4.30 4.49 -16.57
N VAL A 167 -3.65 5.55 -17.06
CA VAL A 167 -2.18 5.62 -17.12
C VAL A 167 -1.56 5.64 -15.71
N ALA A 168 -2.15 6.38 -14.77
CA ALA A 168 -1.71 6.39 -13.37
C ALA A 168 -1.77 4.98 -12.74
N LEU A 169 -2.88 4.27 -12.95
CA LEU A 169 -3.07 2.92 -12.41
C LEU A 169 -2.16 1.90 -13.08
N LEU A 170 -1.95 1.99 -14.40
CA LEU A 170 -1.02 1.12 -15.12
C LEU A 170 0.43 1.34 -14.65
N CYS A 171 0.82 2.59 -14.41
CA CYS A 171 2.13 2.92 -13.84
C CYS A 171 2.30 2.28 -12.45
N LEU A 172 1.30 2.43 -11.57
CA LEU A 172 1.34 1.77 -10.26
C LEU A 172 1.36 0.24 -10.39
N GLN A 173 0.55 -0.34 -11.27
CA GLN A 173 0.51 -1.78 -11.51
C GLN A 173 1.86 -2.32 -12.00
N ALA A 174 2.52 -1.60 -12.91
CA ALA A 174 3.84 -1.96 -13.42
C ALA A 174 4.90 -1.92 -12.30
N TYR A 175 4.90 -0.84 -11.51
CA TYR A 175 5.76 -0.71 -10.34
C TYR A 175 5.53 -1.84 -9.34
N VAL A 176 4.28 -2.08 -8.93
CA VAL A 176 3.96 -3.10 -7.92
C VAL A 176 4.23 -4.51 -8.44
N GLY A 177 3.92 -4.76 -9.71
CA GLY A 177 4.16 -6.05 -10.36
C GLY A 177 5.64 -6.43 -10.38
N GLU A 178 6.51 -5.46 -10.69
CA GLU A 178 7.96 -5.69 -10.73
C GLU A 178 8.59 -5.74 -9.33
N GLN A 179 8.24 -4.78 -8.46
CA GLN A 179 8.87 -4.66 -7.13
C GLN A 179 8.32 -5.66 -6.10
N TYR A 180 7.12 -6.19 -6.31
CA TYR A 180 6.46 -7.13 -5.40
C TYR A 180 5.89 -8.31 -6.21
N SER A 181 4.63 -8.25 -6.63
CA SER A 181 4.02 -9.21 -7.55
C SER A 181 2.68 -8.72 -8.10
N THR A 182 2.22 -9.33 -9.20
CA THR A 182 0.90 -9.05 -9.78
C THR A 182 -0.24 -9.49 -8.84
N SER A 183 -0.05 -10.58 -8.09
CA SER A 183 -1.00 -11.04 -7.06
C SER A 183 -1.15 -9.99 -5.96
N PHE A 184 -0.04 -9.35 -5.56
CA PHE A 184 -0.04 -8.33 -4.52
C PHE A 184 -0.74 -7.03 -4.96
N PHE A 185 -0.54 -6.61 -6.22
CA PHE A 185 -1.33 -5.51 -6.79
C PHE A 185 -2.83 -5.82 -6.83
N SER A 186 -3.19 -7.06 -7.17
CA SER A 186 -4.61 -7.47 -7.21
C SER A 186 -5.25 -7.39 -5.82
N LEU A 187 -4.53 -7.80 -4.79
CA LEU A 187 -4.97 -7.71 -3.39
C LEU A 187 -5.11 -6.25 -2.93
N PHE A 188 -4.17 -5.38 -3.30
CA PHE A 188 -4.28 -3.93 -3.08
C PHE A 188 -5.57 -3.38 -3.72
N ALA A 189 -5.80 -3.71 -4.99
CA ALA A 189 -6.93 -3.18 -5.72
C ALA A 189 -8.27 -3.63 -5.12
N GLU A 190 -8.38 -4.89 -4.69
CA GLU A 190 -9.58 -5.45 -4.05
C GLU A 190 -9.87 -4.76 -2.72
N ARG A 191 -8.83 -4.45 -1.94
CA ARG A 191 -8.99 -3.73 -0.67
C ARG A 191 -9.50 -2.32 -0.88
N VAL A 192 -8.93 -1.57 -1.81
CA VAL A 192 -9.39 -0.19 -2.11
C VAL A 192 -10.84 -0.21 -2.60
N GLN A 193 -11.23 -1.22 -3.38
CA GLN A 193 -12.63 -1.43 -3.77
C GLN A 193 -13.54 -1.70 -2.56
N ALA A 194 -13.15 -2.59 -1.66
CA ALA A 194 -13.95 -2.93 -0.48
C ALA A 194 -14.15 -1.72 0.46
N GLU A 195 -13.12 -0.89 0.65
CA GLU A 195 -13.21 0.35 1.42
C GLU A 195 -14.14 1.37 0.73
N THR A 196 -14.24 1.33 -0.60
CA THR A 196 -15.04 2.27 -1.40
C THR A 196 -16.51 1.92 -1.52
N HIS A 197 -16.92 0.64 -1.49
CA HIS A 197 -18.34 0.25 -1.53
C HIS A 197 -19.18 0.81 -0.35
N THR A 198 -18.53 1.37 0.67
CA THR A 198 -19.20 2.09 1.76
C THR A 198 -19.60 3.53 1.40
N LEU A 199 -19.07 4.06 0.29
CA LEU A 199 -19.40 5.35 -0.30
C LEU A 199 -20.35 5.07 -1.46
N ASP A 200 -21.62 5.41 -1.29
CA ASP A 200 -22.68 5.22 -2.29
C ASP A 200 -22.39 6.12 -3.52
N LEU A 201 -21.55 5.64 -4.43
CA LEU A 201 -21.20 6.32 -5.67
C LEU A 201 -22.21 5.87 -6.73
N ASP A 202 -23.03 6.80 -7.23
CA ASP A 202 -23.89 6.53 -8.38
C ASP A 202 -23.02 6.00 -9.53
N PRO A 203 -23.37 4.84 -10.12
CA PRO A 203 -22.65 4.34 -11.27
C PRO A 203 -22.87 5.33 -12.41
N LEU A 204 -21.83 6.09 -12.75
CA LEU A 204 -21.76 6.76 -14.04
C LEU A 204 -21.93 5.68 -15.11
N ASP A 205 -22.71 5.99 -16.15
CA ASP A 205 -22.73 5.18 -17.36
C ASP A 205 -21.28 4.90 -17.73
N THR A 206 -20.88 3.61 -17.75
CA THR A 206 -19.51 3.21 -18.07
C THR A 206 -19.10 3.98 -19.33
N PRO A 207 -18.10 4.88 -19.27
CA PRO A 207 -17.69 5.58 -20.47
C PRO A 207 -17.34 4.50 -21.47
N GLN A 208 -18.01 4.49 -22.63
CA GLN A 208 -17.57 3.70 -23.76
C GLN A 208 -16.24 4.30 -24.18
N VAL A 209 -15.16 3.86 -23.53
CA VAL A 209 -13.80 4.22 -23.88
C VAL A 209 -13.49 3.51 -25.20
N GLY A 210 -14.01 4.06 -26.30
CA GLY A 210 -13.85 3.54 -27.65
C GLY A 210 -12.46 3.80 -28.26
N ALA A 211 -11.49 4.27 -27.47
CA ALA A 211 -10.18 4.71 -27.96
C ALA A 211 -8.97 4.02 -27.27
N LEU A 212 -9.18 2.91 -26.57
CA LEU A 212 -8.10 2.14 -25.93
C LEU A 212 -8.16 0.65 -26.30
N THR A 213 -8.25 0.37 -27.60
CA THR A 213 -8.34 -0.99 -28.17
C THR A 213 -7.10 -1.86 -27.89
N ASN A 214 -5.99 -1.29 -27.39
CA ASN A 214 -4.78 -2.05 -27.05
C ASN A 214 -4.53 -2.22 -25.53
N HIS A 215 -5.25 -1.54 -24.64
CA HIS A 215 -4.92 -1.53 -23.19
C HIS A 215 -6.08 -1.91 -22.26
N GLN A 216 -7.31 -2.04 -22.78
CA GLN A 216 -8.47 -2.55 -22.02
C GLN A 216 -8.28 -3.96 -21.46
N LEU A 217 -7.35 -4.75 -22.01
CA LEU A 217 -7.01 -6.09 -21.52
C LEU A 217 -6.16 -6.09 -20.24
N ALA A 218 -5.46 -4.99 -19.93
CA ALA A 218 -4.52 -4.95 -18.81
C ALA A 218 -5.18 -4.65 -17.44
N LEU A 219 -6.37 -4.02 -17.45
CA LEU A 219 -7.11 -3.59 -16.26
C LEU A 219 -8.35 -4.48 -15.97
N ALA A 220 -8.27 -5.78 -16.25
CA ALA A 220 -9.41 -6.68 -16.06
C ALA A 220 -9.90 -6.73 -14.58
N GLY A 221 -11.22 -6.67 -14.39
CA GLY A 221 -11.91 -6.92 -13.13
C GLY A 221 -11.89 -5.75 -12.14
N VAL A 222 -10.81 -5.62 -11.37
CA VAL A 222 -10.72 -4.69 -10.22
C VAL A 222 -10.11 -3.34 -10.64
N GLY A 223 -9.25 -3.34 -11.66
CA GLY A 223 -8.60 -2.12 -12.18
C GLY A 223 -9.60 -1.10 -12.75
N THR A 224 -10.71 -1.56 -13.35
CA THR A 224 -11.75 -0.67 -13.89
C THR A 224 -12.46 0.13 -12.80
N ILE A 225 -12.64 -0.45 -11.61
CA ILE A 225 -13.39 0.21 -10.53
C ILE A 225 -12.55 1.34 -9.93
N LEU A 226 -11.25 1.09 -9.71
CA LEU A 226 -10.31 2.13 -9.27
C LEU A 226 -10.22 3.27 -10.28
N ALA A 227 -10.20 2.95 -11.57
CA ALA A 227 -10.16 3.93 -12.63
C ALA A 227 -11.41 4.82 -12.59
N THR A 228 -12.61 4.23 -12.52
CA THR A 228 -13.88 4.96 -12.42
C THR A 228 -13.92 5.86 -11.19
N GLN A 229 -13.48 5.37 -10.03
CA GLN A 229 -13.45 6.17 -8.81
C GLN A 229 -12.49 7.35 -8.93
N LEU A 230 -11.32 7.12 -9.53
CA LEU A 230 -10.34 8.18 -9.77
C LEU A 230 -10.93 9.23 -10.71
N VAL A 231 -11.54 8.83 -11.84
CA VAL A 231 -12.24 9.74 -12.76
C VAL A 231 -13.30 10.58 -12.06
N TYR A 232 -14.14 9.96 -11.23
CA TYR A 232 -15.17 10.68 -10.48
C TYR A 232 -14.57 11.74 -9.55
N ARG A 233 -13.52 11.39 -8.78
CA ARG A 233 -12.83 12.33 -7.89
C ARG A 233 -12.19 13.49 -8.67
N LEU A 234 -11.55 13.20 -9.80
CA LEU A 234 -10.91 14.23 -10.63
C LEU A 234 -11.95 15.19 -11.23
N SER A 235 -13.06 14.66 -11.73
CA SER A 235 -14.16 15.42 -12.31
C SER A 235 -14.81 16.36 -11.28
N GLN A 236 -15.13 15.84 -10.10
CA GLN A 236 -15.69 16.62 -8.99
C GLN A 236 -14.75 17.75 -8.55
N LYS A 237 -13.45 17.44 -8.40
CA LYS A 237 -12.46 18.43 -7.99
C LYS A 237 -12.26 19.52 -9.02
N LEU A 238 -12.15 19.17 -10.31
CA LEU A 238 -12.04 20.16 -11.38
C LEU A 238 -13.25 21.10 -11.36
N GLY A 239 -14.47 20.55 -11.30
CA GLY A 239 -15.69 21.34 -11.26
C GLY A 239 -15.73 22.32 -10.08
N GLN A 240 -15.35 21.86 -8.87
CA GLN A 240 -15.26 22.71 -7.67
C GLN A 240 -14.20 23.80 -7.81
N LYS A 241 -13.02 23.49 -8.34
CA LYS A 241 -11.92 24.47 -8.50
C LYS A 241 -12.25 25.54 -9.52
N ILE A 242 -12.84 25.15 -10.65
CA ILE A 242 -13.35 26.09 -11.66
C ILE A 242 -14.41 26.99 -11.02
N ALA A 243 -15.40 26.41 -10.33
CA ALA A 243 -16.46 27.17 -9.70
C ALA A 243 -15.93 28.22 -8.70
N GLN A 244 -15.01 27.81 -7.81
CA GLN A 244 -14.38 28.70 -6.83
C GLN A 244 -13.58 29.84 -7.48
N ARG A 245 -12.82 29.55 -8.54
CA ARG A 245 -11.99 30.54 -9.23
C ARG A 245 -12.83 31.52 -10.04
N VAL A 246 -13.86 31.05 -10.75
CA VAL A 246 -14.77 31.93 -11.50
C VAL A 246 -15.49 32.87 -10.53
N ALA A 247 -16.11 32.34 -9.48
CA ALA A 247 -16.75 33.14 -8.44
C ALA A 247 -15.78 34.19 -7.83
N GLY A 248 -14.55 33.78 -7.50
CA GLY A 248 -13.55 34.68 -6.90
C GLY A 248 -12.96 35.73 -7.84
N LYS A 249 -12.52 35.34 -9.05
CA LYS A 249 -11.86 36.22 -10.02
C LYS A 249 -12.86 37.16 -10.70
N VAL A 250 -14.06 36.69 -11.04
CA VAL A 250 -15.05 37.47 -11.79
C VAL A 250 -15.66 38.56 -10.92
N VAL A 251 -16.05 38.27 -9.67
CA VAL A 251 -16.55 39.31 -8.74
C VAL A 251 -15.53 40.42 -8.56
N GLY A 252 -14.24 40.08 -8.38
CA GLY A 252 -13.17 41.05 -8.23
C GLY A 252 -12.90 41.88 -9.49
N ARG A 253 -12.93 41.27 -10.68
CA ARG A 253 -12.66 41.95 -11.95
C ARG A 253 -13.85 42.77 -12.46
N VAL A 254 -15.07 42.26 -12.35
CA VAL A 254 -16.30 42.98 -12.73
C VAL A 254 -16.49 44.19 -11.83
N LEU A 255 -16.33 44.06 -10.51
CA LEU A 255 -16.40 45.20 -9.57
C LEU A 255 -15.19 46.13 -9.67
N GLY A 256 -13.98 45.58 -9.83
CA GLY A 256 -12.75 46.38 -9.91
C GLY A 256 -12.60 47.19 -11.19
N LYS A 257 -13.13 46.70 -12.32
CA LYS A 257 -13.12 47.40 -13.63
C LYS A 257 -14.43 48.17 -13.92
N ALA A 258 -15.48 48.02 -13.11
CA ALA A 258 -16.74 48.77 -13.27
C ALA A 258 -16.52 50.29 -13.27
N GLY A 259 -15.48 50.78 -12.57
CA GLY A 259 -15.10 52.18 -12.53
C GLY A 259 -14.62 52.81 -13.85
N SER A 260 -14.16 52.01 -14.83
CA SER A 260 -13.48 52.56 -16.01
C SER A 260 -13.74 51.87 -17.35
N SER A 261 -14.20 50.61 -17.37
CA SER A 261 -14.30 49.80 -18.61
C SER A 261 -15.72 49.33 -18.98
N PHE A 262 -16.61 49.19 -17.98
CA PHE A 262 -17.99 48.72 -18.18
C PHE A 262 -19.01 49.85 -18.29
N ILE A 263 -18.68 51.03 -17.78
CA ILE A 263 -19.40 52.25 -18.09
C ILE A 263 -18.88 52.69 -19.45
N PRO A 264 -19.68 52.74 -20.53
CA PRO A 264 -19.22 53.20 -21.82
C PRO A 264 -18.92 54.71 -21.73
N ILE A 265 -17.76 55.11 -21.20
CA ILE A 265 -17.39 56.55 -21.07
C ILE A 265 -17.25 57.20 -22.46
N ALA A 266 -17.07 56.41 -23.52
CA ALA A 266 -16.91 56.87 -24.90
C ALA A 266 -18.20 56.70 -25.73
N GLY A 267 -19.21 57.54 -25.50
CA GLY A 267 -20.36 57.63 -26.43
C GLY A 267 -21.48 58.58 -25.99
N TRP A 268 -21.97 58.43 -24.76
CA TRP A 268 -23.07 59.24 -24.23
C TRP A 268 -22.61 60.64 -23.76
N ILE A 269 -21.45 60.78 -23.11
CA ILE A 269 -20.97 62.08 -22.61
C ILE A 269 -20.71 63.10 -23.73
N ILE A 270 -20.39 62.65 -24.94
CA ILE A 270 -20.10 63.51 -26.10
C ILE A 270 -21.35 63.72 -27.00
N GLY A 271 -22.44 62.97 -26.79
CA GLY A 271 -23.66 63.01 -27.60
C GLY A 271 -24.80 63.91 -27.10
N ILE A 272 -24.67 64.60 -25.95
CA ILE A 272 -25.80 65.30 -25.28
C ILE A 272 -26.03 66.73 -25.83
N GLY A 273 -25.54 67.02 -27.03
CA GLY A 273 -25.94 68.25 -27.74
C GLY A 273 -27.43 68.26 -28.14
N MET A 274 -28.12 67.11 -28.20
CA MET A 274 -29.46 67.00 -28.82
C MET A 274 -30.57 66.28 -28.02
N ILE A 275 -30.38 65.96 -26.74
CA ILE A 275 -31.45 65.38 -25.88
C ILE A 275 -31.59 66.21 -24.60
N VAL A 276 -31.93 67.49 -24.73
CA VAL A 276 -32.09 68.42 -23.60
C VAL A 276 -33.55 68.57 -23.16
N TYR A 277 -34.51 68.25 -24.03
CA TYR A 277 -35.93 68.56 -23.76
C TYR A 277 -36.67 67.47 -22.96
N ASP A 278 -36.40 66.18 -23.21
CA ASP A 278 -37.10 65.07 -22.55
C ASP A 278 -36.61 64.79 -21.11
N LEU A 279 -35.39 65.22 -20.77
CA LEU A 279 -34.79 64.98 -19.44
C LEU A 279 -35.33 65.94 -18.36
N TRP A 280 -35.94 67.06 -18.77
CA TRP A 280 -36.41 68.12 -17.89
C TRP A 280 -37.75 67.81 -17.19
N GLU A 281 -38.61 67.00 -17.81
CA GLU A 281 -39.97 66.74 -17.32
C GLU A 281 -40.04 65.54 -16.33
N GLY A 282 -39.01 64.68 -16.30
CA GLY A 282 -38.96 63.48 -15.46
C GLY A 282 -38.22 63.61 -14.12
N GLY A 283 -37.40 64.66 -13.92
CA GLY A 283 -36.65 64.88 -12.67
C GLY A 283 -35.67 63.77 -12.26
N GLN A 284 -35.36 62.80 -13.13
CA GLN A 284 -34.59 61.58 -12.83
C GLN A 284 -33.08 61.67 -13.15
N GLY A 285 -32.59 62.75 -13.77
CA GLY A 285 -31.16 62.93 -14.06
C GLY A 285 -30.61 61.92 -15.09
N ALA A 286 -29.33 61.56 -14.98
CA ALA A 286 -28.65 60.62 -15.88
C ALA A 286 -28.96 59.12 -15.63
N LEU A 287 -29.75 58.82 -14.61
CA LEU A 287 -29.99 57.46 -14.11
C LEU A 287 -30.69 56.53 -15.13
N PRO A 288 -31.66 56.98 -15.96
CA PRO A 288 -32.23 56.13 -17.00
C PRO A 288 -31.21 55.69 -18.04
N GLN A 289 -30.28 56.58 -18.45
CA GLN A 289 -29.21 56.23 -19.40
C GLN A 289 -28.17 55.30 -18.77
N ILE A 290 -27.87 55.46 -17.48
CA ILE A 290 -27.00 54.55 -16.73
C ILE A 290 -27.64 53.15 -16.68
N GLN A 291 -28.95 53.08 -16.40
CA GLN A 291 -29.70 51.84 -16.39
C GLN A 291 -29.63 51.15 -17.76
N GLU A 292 -29.99 51.84 -18.84
CA GLU A 292 -29.95 51.30 -20.21
C GLU A 292 -28.54 50.85 -20.61
N GLY A 293 -27.52 51.63 -20.25
CA GLY A 293 -26.11 51.30 -20.52
C GLY A 293 -25.64 50.05 -19.78
N LEU A 294 -25.99 49.89 -18.51
CA LEU A 294 -25.60 48.72 -17.70
C LEU A 294 -26.42 47.46 -18.03
N GLN A 295 -27.65 47.62 -18.54
CA GLN A 295 -28.52 46.52 -19.00
C GLN A 295 -28.25 46.12 -20.46
N SER A 296 -27.34 46.83 -21.14
CA SER A 296 -27.05 46.65 -22.55
C SER A 296 -26.48 45.25 -22.88
N PRO A 297 -26.76 44.72 -24.08
CA PRO A 297 -26.16 43.48 -24.55
C PRO A 297 -24.63 43.49 -24.50
N GLU A 298 -24.00 44.65 -24.72
CA GLU A 298 -22.55 44.82 -24.70
C GLU A 298 -21.96 44.59 -23.31
N VAL A 299 -22.61 45.07 -22.24
CA VAL A 299 -22.15 44.83 -20.87
C VAL A 299 -22.30 43.35 -20.50
N LYS A 300 -23.45 42.76 -20.81
CA LYS A 300 -23.71 41.32 -20.60
C LYS A 300 -22.70 40.45 -21.35
N GLN A 301 -22.36 40.83 -22.59
CA GLN A 301 -21.32 40.17 -23.38
C GLN A 301 -19.94 40.27 -22.74
N LYS A 302 -19.52 41.46 -22.29
CA LYS A 302 -18.22 41.61 -21.61
C LYS A 302 -18.13 40.82 -20.30
N ILE A 303 -19.23 40.69 -19.55
CA ILE A 303 -19.26 39.86 -18.34
C ILE A 303 -19.02 38.39 -18.72
N ARG A 304 -19.69 37.89 -19.76
CA ARG A 304 -19.48 36.53 -20.28
C ARG A 304 -18.05 36.30 -20.75
N GLU A 305 -17.46 37.26 -21.47
CA GLU A 305 -16.06 37.19 -21.91
C GLU A 305 -15.09 37.11 -20.72
N GLU A 306 -15.27 37.95 -19.69
CA GLU A 306 -14.42 37.88 -18.49
C GLU A 306 -14.57 36.56 -17.72
N ILE A 307 -15.76 35.93 -17.75
CA ILE A 307 -15.99 34.60 -17.20
C ILE A 307 -15.24 33.55 -18.04
N ALA A 308 -15.40 33.59 -19.38
CA ALA A 308 -14.74 32.65 -20.28
C ALA A 308 -13.22 32.74 -20.19
N ASP A 309 -12.67 33.96 -20.16
CA ASP A 309 -11.23 34.20 -19.99
C ASP A 309 -10.75 33.69 -18.62
N ALA A 310 -11.53 33.91 -17.54
CA ALA A 310 -11.19 33.38 -16.23
C ALA A 310 -11.12 31.85 -16.19
N VAL A 311 -11.94 31.14 -16.99
CA VAL A 311 -11.89 29.69 -17.14
C VAL A 311 -10.69 29.28 -18.00
N LYS A 312 -10.50 29.88 -19.18
CA LYS A 312 -9.40 29.58 -20.11
C LYS A 312 -8.02 29.72 -19.46
N ASP A 313 -7.83 30.79 -18.70
CA ASP A 313 -6.58 31.06 -17.96
C ASP A 313 -6.30 30.01 -16.86
N ASP A 314 -7.34 29.33 -16.36
CA ASP A 314 -7.22 28.42 -15.22
C ASP A 314 -6.86 26.99 -15.60
N LEU A 315 -7.40 26.52 -16.73
CA LEU A 315 -7.35 25.10 -17.10
C LEU A 315 -5.94 24.50 -17.09
N PRO A 316 -4.89 25.17 -17.62
CA PRO A 316 -3.53 24.60 -17.63
C PRO A 316 -2.94 24.41 -16.21
N GLU A 317 -3.22 25.36 -15.32
CA GLU A 317 -2.77 25.27 -13.92
C GLU A 317 -3.52 24.17 -13.16
N GLN A 318 -4.82 24.04 -13.41
CA GLN A 318 -5.63 22.98 -12.80
C GLN A 318 -5.18 21.59 -13.26
N ALA A 319 -4.83 21.40 -14.53
CA ALA A 319 -4.29 20.13 -15.01
C ALA A 319 -3.05 19.68 -14.22
N SER A 320 -2.15 20.62 -13.90
CA SER A 320 -0.94 20.35 -13.12
C SER A 320 -1.26 19.97 -11.67
N LEU A 321 -2.18 20.69 -11.02
CA LEU A 321 -2.62 20.39 -9.66
C LEU A 321 -3.34 19.04 -9.57
N ILE A 322 -4.22 18.76 -10.53
CA ILE A 322 -4.95 17.49 -10.64
C ILE A 322 -3.97 16.33 -10.82
N ALA A 323 -2.93 16.49 -11.65
CA ALA A 323 -1.90 15.47 -11.83
C ALA A 323 -1.15 15.16 -10.53
N LEU A 324 -0.68 16.19 -9.83
CA LEU A 324 -0.01 16.05 -8.54
C LEU A 324 -0.92 15.37 -7.50
N GLU A 325 -2.16 15.83 -7.34
CA GLU A 325 -3.10 15.26 -6.39
C GLU A 325 -3.46 13.80 -6.71
N THR A 326 -3.55 13.45 -7.99
CA THR A 326 -3.74 12.07 -8.46
C THR A 326 -2.58 11.19 -7.99
N ALA A 327 -1.34 11.63 -8.27
CA ALA A 327 -0.14 10.89 -7.89
C ALA A 327 -0.01 10.74 -6.37
N VAL A 328 -0.25 11.82 -5.62
CA VAL A 328 -0.25 11.80 -4.15
C VAL A 328 -1.29 10.83 -3.63
N SER A 329 -2.56 10.94 -4.06
CA SER A 329 -3.63 10.08 -3.55
C SER A 329 -3.40 8.60 -3.84
N LEU A 330 -2.89 8.28 -5.04
CA LEU A 330 -2.63 6.90 -5.43
C LEU A 330 -1.44 6.31 -4.66
N THR A 331 -0.37 7.09 -4.50
CA THR A 331 0.80 6.65 -3.72
C THR A 331 0.52 6.57 -2.23
N GLU A 332 -0.31 7.44 -1.66
CA GLU A 332 -0.76 7.34 -0.26
C GLU A 332 -1.60 6.09 -0.02
N GLN A 333 -2.53 5.75 -0.92
CA GLN A 333 -3.29 4.50 -0.83
C GLN A 333 -2.38 3.28 -0.87
N TRP A 334 -1.39 3.28 -1.77
CA TRP A 334 -0.37 2.24 -1.84
C TRP A 334 0.44 2.15 -0.53
N GLN A 335 0.86 3.28 0.03
CA GLN A 335 1.59 3.32 1.30
C GLN A 335 0.75 2.82 2.47
N GLY A 336 -0.53 3.18 2.53
CA GLY A 336 -1.47 2.68 3.54
C GLY A 336 -1.61 1.15 3.46
N PHE A 337 -1.69 0.60 2.25
CA PHE A 337 -1.67 -0.84 2.03
C PHE A 337 -0.36 -1.49 2.50
N CYS A 338 0.78 -0.90 2.17
CA CYS A 338 2.07 -1.37 2.70
C CYS A 338 2.17 -1.24 4.22
N GLY A 339 1.43 -0.35 4.88
CA GLY A 339 1.33 -0.31 6.34
C GLY A 339 0.64 -1.55 6.91
N ALA A 340 -0.38 -2.10 6.22
CA ALA A 340 -1.05 -3.33 6.64
C ALA A 340 -0.19 -4.59 6.38
N TYR A 341 0.69 -4.54 5.38
CA TYR A 341 1.63 -5.59 5.00
C TYR A 341 3.08 -5.18 5.24
N GLU A 342 3.36 -4.51 6.37
CA GLU A 342 4.61 -3.80 6.66
C GLU A 342 5.85 -4.63 6.34
N TYR A 343 5.97 -5.81 6.95
CA TYR A 343 7.15 -6.65 6.76
C TYR A 343 7.27 -7.23 5.36
N VAL A 344 6.16 -7.51 4.67
CA VAL A 344 6.21 -7.95 3.27
C VAL A 344 6.76 -6.83 2.38
N CYS A 345 6.24 -5.61 2.52
CA CYS A 345 6.75 -4.48 1.73
C CYS A 345 8.21 -4.17 2.07
N LEU A 346 8.57 -4.18 3.36
CA LEU A 346 9.92 -3.90 3.84
C LEU A 346 10.95 -4.91 3.30
N VAL A 347 10.64 -6.20 3.37
CA VAL A 347 11.55 -7.26 2.93
C VAL A 347 11.64 -7.29 1.40
N ALA A 348 10.53 -7.06 0.68
CA ALA A 348 10.54 -6.99 -0.79
C ALA A 348 11.42 -5.85 -1.30
N GLU A 349 11.40 -4.68 -0.67
CA GLU A 349 12.27 -3.56 -1.06
C GLU A 349 13.77 -3.85 -0.86
N GLN A 350 14.13 -4.79 0.03
CA GLN A 350 15.52 -5.04 0.45
C GLN A 350 16.11 -6.37 -0.04
N ASN A 351 15.27 -7.35 -0.42
CA ASN A 351 15.72 -8.70 -0.72
C ASN A 351 15.16 -9.21 -2.07
N ASP A 352 16.05 -9.31 -3.06
CA ASP A 352 15.73 -9.82 -4.41
C ASP A 352 15.25 -11.26 -4.43
N GLY A 353 15.71 -12.08 -3.48
CA GLY A 353 15.26 -13.46 -3.30
C GLY A 353 13.79 -13.51 -2.91
N PHE A 354 13.40 -12.67 -1.96
CA PHE A 354 12.02 -12.54 -1.54
C PHE A 354 11.13 -11.98 -2.65
N ARG A 355 11.58 -10.96 -3.40
CA ARG A 355 10.84 -10.45 -4.56
C ARG A 355 10.55 -11.55 -5.59
N ARG A 356 11.56 -12.34 -5.95
CA ARG A 356 11.39 -13.48 -6.87
C ARG A 356 10.41 -14.51 -6.33
N MET A 357 10.48 -14.83 -5.03
CA MET A 357 9.52 -15.73 -4.39
C MET A 357 8.10 -15.16 -4.46
N LEU A 358 7.89 -13.87 -4.13
CA LEU A 358 6.58 -13.22 -4.19
C LEU A 358 5.95 -13.23 -5.58
N GLN A 359 6.75 -13.22 -6.64
CA GLN A 359 6.26 -13.34 -8.02
C GLN A 359 5.63 -14.71 -8.33
N GLU A 360 6.04 -15.76 -7.61
CA GLU A 360 5.50 -17.12 -7.76
C GLU A 360 4.31 -17.39 -6.84
N VAL A 361 4.13 -16.58 -5.80
CA VAL A 361 3.07 -16.73 -4.79
C VAL A 361 1.69 -16.39 -5.37
N THR A 362 0.76 -17.31 -5.19
CA THR A 362 -0.64 -17.09 -5.59
C THR A 362 -1.35 -16.16 -4.62
N ARG A 363 -2.51 -15.63 -5.02
CA ARG A 363 -3.29 -14.72 -4.17
C ARG A 363 -3.65 -15.35 -2.82
N ASP A 364 -4.07 -16.61 -2.82
CA ASP A 364 -4.54 -17.31 -1.62
C ASP A 364 -3.40 -17.56 -0.62
N GLU A 365 -2.17 -17.71 -1.12
CA GLU A 365 -0.95 -17.92 -0.32
C GLU A 365 -0.37 -16.62 0.25
N LEU A 366 -0.78 -15.43 -0.24
CA LEU A 366 -0.21 -14.16 0.22
C LEU A 366 -0.45 -13.92 1.72
N ALA A 367 -1.58 -14.37 2.25
CA ALA A 367 -1.88 -14.26 3.68
C ALA A 367 -0.91 -15.10 4.52
N ASP A 368 -0.63 -16.33 4.08
CA ASP A 368 0.28 -17.25 4.75
C ASP A 368 1.73 -16.75 4.67
N VAL A 369 2.15 -16.26 3.50
CA VAL A 369 3.46 -15.60 3.34
C VAL A 369 3.59 -14.40 4.25
N ALA A 370 2.56 -13.54 4.31
CA ALA A 370 2.57 -12.38 5.19
C ALA A 370 2.66 -12.78 6.67
N ALA A 371 1.91 -13.80 7.09
CA ALA A 371 1.95 -14.32 8.44
C ALA A 371 3.33 -14.91 8.79
N LEU A 372 3.92 -15.69 7.88
CA LEU A 372 5.23 -16.30 8.07
C LEU A 372 6.33 -15.25 8.13
N VAL A 373 6.38 -14.29 7.19
CA VAL A 373 7.36 -13.21 7.20
C VAL A 373 7.23 -12.36 8.46
N ASN A 374 6.01 -12.05 8.89
CA ASN A 374 5.76 -11.35 10.14
C ASN A 374 6.28 -12.14 11.36
N PHE A 375 6.04 -13.46 11.39
CA PHE A 375 6.58 -14.33 12.43
C PHE A 375 8.11 -14.29 12.46
N TYR A 376 8.77 -14.42 11.30
CA TYR A 376 10.23 -14.33 11.21
C TYR A 376 10.73 -12.99 11.74
N MET A 377 10.18 -11.88 11.26
CA MET A 377 10.63 -10.54 11.63
C MET A 377 10.44 -10.24 13.13
N ARG A 378 9.45 -10.85 13.78
CA ARG A 378 9.15 -10.62 15.20
C ARG A 378 9.82 -11.59 16.16
N GLU A 379 9.96 -12.85 15.79
CA GLU A 379 10.39 -13.93 16.69
C GLU A 379 11.83 -14.41 16.42
N LEU A 380 12.29 -14.37 15.16
CA LEU A 380 13.58 -14.94 14.74
C LEU A 380 14.58 -13.85 14.30
N GLY A 381 14.10 -12.76 13.71
CA GLY A 381 14.89 -11.68 13.15
C GLY A 381 15.19 -11.84 11.66
N SER A 382 15.69 -10.75 11.04
CA SER A 382 15.92 -10.66 9.60
C SER A 382 17.01 -11.61 9.08
N ALA A 383 18.05 -11.89 9.88
CA ALA A 383 19.16 -12.75 9.46
C ALA A 383 18.73 -14.20 9.20
N GLU A 384 17.81 -14.73 10.03
CA GLU A 384 17.26 -16.07 9.85
C GLU A 384 16.29 -16.11 8.66
N LEU A 385 15.53 -15.02 8.43
CA LEU A 385 14.71 -14.86 7.22
C LEU A 385 15.56 -14.86 5.95
N ASP A 386 16.64 -14.08 5.93
CA ASP A 386 17.56 -14.01 4.79
C ASP A 386 18.21 -15.36 4.49
N THR A 387 18.61 -16.08 5.55
CA THR A 387 19.13 -17.46 5.41
C THR A 387 18.06 -18.37 4.82
N ALA A 388 16.84 -18.29 5.36
CA ALA A 388 15.74 -19.15 4.93
C ALA A 388 15.27 -18.88 3.48
N LEU A 389 15.42 -17.64 3.02
CA LEU A 389 15.19 -17.26 1.63
C LEU A 389 16.31 -17.73 0.72
N ALA A 390 17.57 -17.63 1.15
CA ALA A 390 18.73 -17.98 0.37
C ALA A 390 18.82 -19.50 0.10
N ASP A 391 18.45 -20.32 1.07
CA ASP A 391 18.47 -21.78 0.97
C ASP A 391 17.13 -22.41 0.53
N GLY A 392 16.10 -21.59 0.33
CA GLY A 392 14.76 -22.02 -0.09
C GLY A 392 13.93 -22.72 1.01
N SER A 393 14.43 -22.72 2.24
CA SER A 393 13.74 -23.34 3.39
C SER A 393 12.45 -22.62 3.77
N LEU A 394 12.32 -21.31 3.52
CA LEU A 394 11.08 -20.57 3.75
C LEU A 394 9.92 -21.11 2.89
N ALA A 395 10.17 -21.38 1.61
CA ALA A 395 9.17 -21.95 0.70
C ALA A 395 8.73 -23.36 1.15
N ARG A 396 9.64 -24.14 1.74
CA ARG A 396 9.32 -25.46 2.32
C ARG A 396 8.44 -25.35 3.56
N LEU A 397 8.55 -24.27 4.34
CA LEU A 397 7.72 -24.05 5.53
C LEU A 397 6.29 -23.61 5.21
N LEU A 398 6.07 -22.88 4.12
CA LEU A 398 4.73 -22.36 3.76
C LEU A 398 3.61 -23.40 3.79
N PRO A 399 3.76 -24.61 3.20
CA PRO A 399 2.69 -25.61 3.22
C PRO A 399 2.62 -26.44 4.53
N MET A 400 3.49 -26.16 5.51
CA MET A 400 3.55 -26.96 6.74
C MET A 400 2.43 -26.59 7.73
N PRO A 401 2.00 -27.54 8.57
CA PRO A 401 0.99 -27.27 9.60
C PRO A 401 1.52 -26.31 10.67
N ASP A 402 0.61 -25.68 11.43
CA ASP A 402 0.94 -24.76 12.54
C ASP A 402 1.91 -25.34 13.58
N ALA A 403 1.97 -26.67 13.70
CA ALA A 403 2.97 -27.36 14.52
C ALA A 403 4.41 -26.97 14.14
N ALA A 404 4.69 -26.71 12.86
CA ALA A 404 5.98 -26.21 12.40
C ALA A 404 6.32 -24.85 13.01
N LEU A 405 5.35 -23.93 13.10
CA LEU A 405 5.56 -22.62 13.72
C LEU A 405 5.81 -22.74 15.23
N THR A 406 5.19 -23.72 15.90
CA THR A 406 5.48 -24.03 17.31
C THR A 406 6.93 -24.48 17.48
N VAL A 407 7.37 -25.47 16.69
CA VAL A 407 8.75 -25.97 16.74
C VAL A 407 9.76 -24.87 16.35
N LEU A 408 9.44 -24.08 15.33
CA LEU A 408 10.28 -22.97 14.87
C LEU A 408 10.45 -21.89 15.94
N ARG A 409 9.37 -21.55 16.66
CA ARG A 409 9.42 -20.58 17.77
C ARG A 409 10.32 -21.06 18.89
N GLU A 410 10.25 -22.34 19.26
CA GLU A 410 11.03 -22.86 20.38
C GLU A 410 12.49 -23.16 20.01
N THR A 411 12.75 -23.56 18.76
CA THR A 411 14.11 -23.88 18.28
C THR A 411 14.86 -22.67 17.75
N HIS A 412 14.15 -21.59 17.36
CA HIS A 412 14.69 -20.42 16.65
C HIS A 412 15.57 -20.80 15.44
N SER A 413 15.26 -21.94 14.78
CA SER A 413 16.07 -22.46 13.68
C SER A 413 15.19 -23.12 12.63
N THR A 414 15.20 -22.54 11.43
CA THR A 414 14.47 -23.05 10.28
C THR A 414 14.99 -24.43 9.88
N ALA A 415 16.30 -24.58 9.79
CA ALA A 415 16.96 -25.84 9.46
C ALA A 415 16.60 -26.96 10.45
N THR A 416 16.57 -26.67 11.75
CA THR A 416 16.21 -27.65 12.78
C THR A 416 14.75 -28.06 12.67
N THR A 417 13.85 -27.10 12.40
CA THR A 417 12.41 -27.36 12.21
C THR A 417 12.17 -28.25 10.98
N LEU A 418 12.84 -27.95 9.86
CA LEU A 418 12.74 -28.78 8.67
C LEU A 418 13.30 -30.19 8.89
N ALA A 419 14.42 -30.32 9.60
CA ALA A 419 14.98 -31.63 9.93
C ALA A 419 14.02 -32.46 10.82
N TRP A 420 13.30 -31.83 11.74
CA TRP A 420 12.21 -32.48 12.48
C TRP A 420 11.07 -32.91 11.57
N SER A 421 10.64 -32.05 10.65
CA SER A 421 9.59 -32.36 9.68
C SER A 421 9.96 -33.56 8.79
N ASP A 422 11.19 -33.58 8.29
CA ASP A 422 11.73 -34.65 7.45
C ASP A 422 11.79 -35.99 8.22
N LEU A 423 12.19 -35.97 9.50
CA LEU A 423 12.19 -37.16 10.36
C LEU A 423 10.76 -37.63 10.72
N ALA A 424 9.84 -36.70 10.93
CA ALA A 424 8.48 -37.01 11.37
C ALA A 424 7.62 -37.67 10.30
N ALA A 425 7.96 -37.47 9.03
CA ALA A 425 7.22 -37.92 7.86
C ALA A 425 5.72 -37.54 7.95
N GLY A 426 5.44 -36.29 8.33
CA GLY A 426 4.07 -35.75 8.45
C GLY A 426 3.45 -35.77 9.85
N ARG A 427 4.17 -36.24 10.87
CA ARG A 427 3.72 -36.27 12.29
C ARG A 427 4.37 -35.17 13.15
N LEU A 428 4.51 -33.98 12.58
CA LEU A 428 5.17 -32.84 13.24
C LEU A 428 4.34 -32.29 14.40
N ASP A 429 3.02 -32.47 14.36
CA ASP A 429 2.07 -32.23 15.44
C ASP A 429 2.47 -32.98 16.72
N VAL A 430 2.83 -34.27 16.61
CA VAL A 430 3.25 -35.08 17.76
C VAL A 430 4.57 -34.57 18.36
N ILE A 431 5.51 -34.13 17.52
CA ILE A 431 6.78 -33.54 17.97
C ILE A 431 6.53 -32.26 18.78
N ALA A 432 5.61 -31.43 18.31
CA ALA A 432 5.24 -30.18 18.97
C ALA A 432 4.51 -30.48 20.29
N GLU A 433 3.48 -31.33 20.26
CA GLU A 433 2.63 -31.67 21.40
C GLU A 433 3.44 -32.33 22.53
N TRP A 434 4.25 -33.33 22.20
CA TRP A 434 5.05 -34.05 23.20
C TRP A 434 6.28 -33.25 23.64
N GLY A 435 6.59 -32.13 22.96
CA GLY A 435 7.74 -31.28 23.25
C GLY A 435 9.08 -31.97 22.99
N VAL A 436 9.14 -32.88 22.00
CA VAL A 436 10.34 -33.64 21.66
C VAL A 436 11.51 -32.71 21.32
N HIS A 437 11.21 -31.68 20.54
CA HIS A 437 12.16 -30.64 20.09
C HIS A 437 12.79 -29.82 21.23
N ARG A 438 12.22 -29.84 22.45
CA ARG A 438 12.81 -29.19 23.64
C ARG A 438 13.88 -30.01 24.34
N ARG A 439 13.91 -31.33 24.11
CA ARG A 439 14.70 -32.29 24.89
C ARG A 439 15.72 -33.06 24.06
N ALA A 440 15.57 -33.04 22.74
CA ALA A 440 16.44 -33.73 21.82
C ALA A 440 16.61 -32.92 20.53
N VAL A 441 17.54 -33.35 19.69
CA VAL A 441 17.72 -32.83 18.33
C VAL A 441 17.42 -33.92 17.29
N PRO A 442 17.08 -33.58 16.03
CA PRO A 442 16.77 -34.58 15.00
C PRO A 442 17.87 -35.62 14.81
N ALA A 443 19.14 -35.20 14.94
CA ALA A 443 20.32 -36.05 14.79
C ALA A 443 20.45 -37.13 15.89
N ASP A 444 19.71 -37.02 16.99
CA ASP A 444 19.70 -38.04 18.04
C ASP A 444 18.85 -39.28 17.66
N PHE A 445 18.14 -39.23 16.52
CA PHE A 445 17.22 -40.27 16.11
C PHE A 445 17.56 -40.79 14.72
N THR A 446 17.28 -42.07 14.53
CA THR A 446 17.11 -42.69 13.21
C THR A 446 15.60 -42.78 12.95
N PRO A 447 15.16 -42.96 11.69
CA PRO A 447 13.74 -43.19 11.40
C PRO A 447 13.15 -44.33 12.25
N ALA A 448 13.90 -45.41 12.44
CA ALA A 448 13.46 -46.57 13.23
C ALA A 448 13.30 -46.24 14.73
N THR A 449 14.27 -45.55 15.34
CA THR A 449 14.19 -45.20 16.77
C THR A 449 13.14 -44.11 17.02
N PHE A 450 12.93 -43.22 16.05
CA PHE A 450 11.85 -42.24 16.11
C PHE A 450 10.47 -42.90 16.01
N ASP A 451 10.28 -43.83 15.07
CA ASP A 451 9.05 -44.62 14.96
C ASP A 451 8.77 -45.43 16.24
N ALA A 452 9.80 -46.00 16.86
CA ALA A 452 9.67 -46.70 18.14
C ALA A 452 9.21 -45.76 19.27
N LEU A 453 9.70 -44.52 19.31
CA LEU A 453 9.25 -43.51 20.27
C LEU A 453 7.77 -43.16 20.04
N LEU A 454 7.37 -42.95 18.79
CA LEU A 454 5.98 -42.62 18.44
C LEU A 454 5.02 -43.80 18.66
N ALA A 455 5.49 -45.04 18.49
CA ALA A 455 4.71 -46.25 18.71
C ALA A 455 4.30 -46.46 20.18
N LEU A 456 4.86 -45.69 21.12
CA LEU A 456 4.40 -45.66 22.51
C LEU A 456 2.97 -45.13 22.66
N GLY A 457 2.48 -44.36 21.68
CA GLY A 457 1.10 -43.88 21.62
C GLY A 457 0.74 -42.74 22.58
N ASP A 458 1.50 -42.54 23.66
CA ASP A 458 1.22 -41.56 24.71
C ASP A 458 2.43 -40.65 25.02
N ALA A 459 2.14 -39.41 25.40
CA ALA A 459 3.16 -38.40 25.72
C ALA A 459 4.00 -38.73 26.96
N GLU A 460 3.39 -39.32 28.01
CA GLU A 460 4.09 -39.56 29.28
C GLU A 460 5.22 -40.60 29.14
N PRO A 461 5.00 -41.80 28.58
CA PRO A 461 6.09 -42.76 28.33
C PRO A 461 7.19 -42.17 27.44
N ALA A 462 6.82 -41.44 26.39
CA ALA A 462 7.76 -40.79 25.50
C ALA A 462 8.62 -39.74 26.24
N GLN A 463 8.01 -38.91 27.10
CA GLN A 463 8.72 -37.92 27.91
C GLN A 463 9.70 -38.55 28.91
N LYS A 464 9.37 -39.71 29.48
CA LYS A 464 10.32 -40.46 30.33
C LYS A 464 11.57 -40.87 29.55
N LEU A 465 11.41 -41.36 28.33
CA LEU A 465 12.54 -41.72 27.46
C LEU A 465 13.33 -40.49 26.99
N LEU A 466 12.64 -39.38 26.69
CA LEU A 466 13.27 -38.12 26.27
C LEU A 466 14.07 -37.45 27.39
N ALA A 467 13.77 -37.77 28.66
CA ALA A 467 14.57 -37.31 29.80
C ALA A 467 15.94 -38.02 29.91
N LEU A 468 16.16 -39.10 29.16
CA LEU A 468 17.40 -39.86 29.17
C LEU A 468 18.45 -39.28 28.21
N PRO A 469 19.76 -39.47 28.49
CA PRO A 469 20.84 -39.23 27.53
C PRO A 469 20.62 -39.95 26.20
N ALA A 470 21.14 -39.39 25.09
CA ALA A 470 20.84 -39.87 23.74
C ALA A 470 21.26 -41.33 23.48
N ASP A 471 22.43 -41.74 23.97
CA ASP A 471 22.96 -43.11 23.88
C ASP A 471 22.07 -44.11 24.63
N LYS A 472 21.69 -43.78 25.87
CA LYS A 472 20.79 -44.58 26.70
C LYS A 472 19.38 -44.67 26.14
N ARG A 473 18.85 -43.55 25.66
CA ARG A 473 17.55 -43.48 24.98
C ARG A 473 17.55 -44.39 23.75
N THR A 474 18.59 -44.33 22.93
CA THR A 474 18.74 -45.18 21.75
C THR A 474 18.75 -46.66 22.12
N ALA A 475 19.52 -47.05 23.14
CA ALA A 475 19.58 -48.44 23.59
C ALA A 475 18.20 -49.00 24.03
N LEU A 476 17.36 -48.18 24.64
CA LEU A 476 15.99 -48.57 24.98
C LEU A 476 15.07 -48.59 23.76
N LEU A 477 15.19 -47.61 22.86
CA LEU A 477 14.35 -47.53 21.64
C LEU A 477 14.62 -48.68 20.65
N GLU A 478 15.77 -49.35 20.73
CA GLU A 478 16.10 -50.55 19.95
C GLU A 478 15.50 -51.85 20.50
N LEU A 479 14.84 -51.80 21.67
CA LEU A 479 14.14 -52.94 22.24
C LEU A 479 12.85 -53.27 21.46
N PRO A 480 12.34 -54.52 21.53
CA PRO A 480 11.05 -54.87 20.95
C PRO A 480 9.93 -53.97 21.48
N GLY A 481 9.03 -53.50 20.60
CA GLY A 481 8.04 -52.48 20.93
C GLY A 481 7.15 -52.81 22.13
N GLU A 482 6.70 -54.06 22.28
CA GLU A 482 5.91 -54.48 23.45
C GLU A 482 6.70 -54.43 24.76
N VAL A 483 8.00 -54.76 24.72
CA VAL A 483 8.89 -54.71 25.89
C VAL A 483 9.15 -53.25 26.25
N LEU A 484 9.50 -52.42 25.28
CA LEU A 484 9.72 -50.99 25.45
C LEU A 484 8.48 -50.28 26.05
N ALA A 485 7.29 -50.53 25.49
CA ALA A 485 6.06 -49.90 25.97
C ALA A 485 5.75 -50.25 27.42
N LYS A 486 5.91 -51.54 27.81
CA LYS A 486 5.71 -51.98 29.19
C LYS A 486 6.74 -51.39 30.15
N LEU A 487 8.02 -51.34 29.75
CA LEU A 487 9.07 -50.69 30.54
C LEU A 487 8.76 -49.20 30.76
N ALA A 488 8.47 -48.46 29.70
CA ALA A 488 8.23 -47.03 29.79
C ALA A 488 6.95 -46.69 30.59
N ALA A 489 5.94 -47.58 30.56
CA ALA A 489 4.72 -47.42 31.35
C ALA A 489 4.99 -47.58 32.87
N VAL A 490 5.73 -48.62 33.27
CA VAL A 490 5.85 -49.02 34.68
C VAL A 490 7.06 -48.40 35.37
N GLU A 491 8.20 -48.34 34.70
CA GLU A 491 9.45 -47.95 35.35
C GLU A 491 9.58 -46.42 35.48
N PRO A 492 10.13 -45.92 36.60
CA PRO A 492 10.47 -44.50 36.73
C PRO A 492 11.72 -44.16 35.91
N VAL A 493 11.88 -42.86 35.58
CA VAL A 493 12.99 -42.37 34.75
C VAL A 493 14.37 -42.80 35.28
N ALA A 494 14.58 -42.80 36.61
CA ALA A 494 15.84 -43.22 37.21
C ALA A 494 16.16 -44.71 36.98
N ASP A 495 15.13 -45.56 36.92
CA ASP A 495 15.28 -46.99 36.71
C ASP A 495 15.50 -47.29 35.22
N LEU A 496 14.81 -46.58 34.34
CA LEU A 496 15.08 -46.59 32.89
C LEU A 496 16.50 -46.11 32.57
N ASP A 497 16.97 -45.02 33.19
CA ASP A 497 18.34 -44.49 33.00
C ASP A 497 19.42 -45.50 33.43
N TRP A 498 19.20 -46.16 34.57
CA TRP A 498 20.14 -47.16 35.06
C TRP A 498 20.12 -48.41 34.18
N LEU A 499 18.92 -48.90 33.84
CA LEU A 499 18.75 -50.08 33.00
C LEU A 499 19.42 -49.86 31.64
N ALA A 500 19.16 -48.73 30.98
CA ALA A 500 19.80 -48.39 29.72
C ALA A 500 21.34 -48.41 29.81
N GLY A 501 21.90 -47.84 30.88
CA GLY A 501 23.34 -47.88 31.13
C GLY A 501 23.87 -49.32 31.32
N TYR A 502 23.09 -50.18 31.96
CA TYR A 502 23.43 -51.59 32.13
C TYR A 502 23.41 -52.36 30.79
N LEU A 503 22.40 -52.11 29.94
CA LEU A 503 22.28 -52.76 28.63
C LEU A 503 23.41 -52.37 27.66
N LEU A 504 23.98 -51.18 27.82
CA LEU A 504 25.13 -50.71 27.05
C LEU A 504 26.46 -51.38 27.44
N LEU A 505 26.52 -52.14 28.54
CA LEU A 505 27.75 -52.83 28.94
C LEU A 505 28.09 -53.97 27.97
N PRO A 506 29.38 -54.19 27.66
CA PRO A 506 29.79 -55.25 26.75
C PRO A 506 29.46 -56.64 27.31
N GLY A 507 29.01 -57.53 26.43
CA GLY A 507 28.68 -58.92 26.76
C GLY A 507 27.26 -59.15 27.32
N GLN A 508 26.47 -58.09 27.47
CA GLN A 508 25.05 -58.20 27.83
C GLN A 508 24.21 -58.68 26.64
N GLN A 509 23.02 -59.22 26.94
CA GLN A 509 21.99 -59.54 25.95
C GLN A 509 20.79 -58.61 26.19
N PRO A 510 20.77 -57.41 25.59
CA PRO A 510 19.83 -56.35 25.99
C PRO A 510 18.36 -56.76 25.93
N GLN A 511 17.98 -57.48 24.88
CA GLN A 511 16.59 -57.89 24.66
C GLN A 511 16.11 -58.92 25.68
N SER A 512 16.95 -59.89 26.08
CA SER A 512 16.56 -60.91 27.05
C SER A 512 16.42 -60.31 28.45
N ILE A 513 17.37 -59.44 28.83
CA ILE A 513 17.35 -58.76 30.14
C ILE A 513 16.14 -57.85 30.25
N ALA A 514 15.85 -57.05 29.22
CA ALA A 514 14.66 -56.20 29.20
C ALA A 514 13.35 -57.01 29.28
N ALA A 515 13.28 -58.16 28.59
CA ALA A 515 12.12 -59.05 28.68
C ALA A 515 11.95 -59.65 30.09
N GLU A 516 13.04 -60.08 30.74
CA GLU A 516 13.00 -60.59 32.12
C GLU A 516 12.52 -59.53 33.12
N VAL A 517 12.90 -58.26 32.93
CA VAL A 517 12.40 -57.15 33.75
C VAL A 517 10.89 -56.95 33.56
N VAL A 518 10.43 -56.92 32.32
CA VAL A 518 8.99 -56.76 32.01
C VAL A 518 8.15 -57.94 32.50
N GLU A 519 8.68 -59.16 32.43
CA GLU A 519 8.02 -60.37 32.95
C GLU A 519 8.05 -60.46 34.48
N GLY A 520 8.74 -59.54 35.17
CA GLY A 520 8.90 -59.52 36.62
C GLY A 520 9.80 -60.65 37.15
N LYS A 521 10.61 -61.28 36.30
CA LYS A 521 11.58 -62.30 36.71
C LYS A 521 12.77 -61.71 37.45
N VAL A 522 13.10 -60.45 37.16
CA VAL A 522 14.11 -59.66 37.85
C VAL A 522 13.65 -58.21 37.90
N THR A 523 13.90 -57.51 38.99
CA THR A 523 13.64 -56.07 39.09
C THR A 523 14.88 -55.26 38.76
N VAL A 524 14.72 -54.00 38.33
CA VAL A 524 15.87 -53.10 38.13
C VAL A 524 16.67 -52.93 39.43
N ALA A 525 16.01 -52.95 40.58
CA ALA A 525 16.66 -52.90 41.89
C ALA A 525 17.53 -54.15 42.19
N GLU A 526 17.10 -55.33 41.76
CA GLU A 526 17.88 -56.57 41.90
C GLU A 526 19.10 -56.57 40.97
N LEU A 527 18.97 -56.06 39.74
CA LEU A 527 20.09 -55.89 38.81
C LEU A 527 21.14 -54.90 39.34
N ARG A 528 20.73 -53.90 40.15
CA ARG A 528 21.62 -52.95 40.83
C ARG A 528 22.39 -53.57 41.99
N GLY A 529 21.88 -54.66 42.57
CA GLY A 529 22.51 -55.32 43.69
C GLY A 529 23.85 -55.95 43.30
N PRO A 530 24.87 -55.97 44.18
CA PRO A 530 25.99 -56.87 43.98
C PRO A 530 25.45 -58.29 43.90
N ALA A 531 25.94 -59.08 42.94
CA ALA A 531 25.52 -60.47 42.73
C ALA A 531 25.32 -61.20 44.07
N PRO A 532 24.23 -61.96 44.27
CA PRO A 532 23.96 -62.60 45.55
C PRO A 532 25.19 -63.42 45.96
N ARG A 533 25.73 -63.13 47.15
CA ARG A 533 26.76 -63.97 47.76
C ARG A 533 26.17 -65.37 47.89
N VAL A 534 26.75 -66.33 47.18
CA VAL A 534 26.53 -67.75 47.45
C VAL A 534 26.91 -67.97 48.92
N GLU A 535 25.92 -68.28 49.76
CA GLU A 535 26.18 -68.69 51.14
C GLU A 535 27.01 -69.99 51.12
N PRO A 536 28.09 -70.11 51.92
CA PRO A 536 28.79 -71.36 52.04
C PRO A 536 27.87 -72.38 52.70
N THR A 537 27.66 -73.50 52.02
CA THR A 537 26.95 -74.66 52.57
C THR A 537 27.53 -75.03 53.93
N ALA A 538 26.66 -75.06 54.93
CA ALA A 538 26.97 -75.33 56.32
C ALA A 538 27.84 -76.59 56.49
N THR A 539 28.98 -76.40 57.14
CA THR A 539 29.82 -77.43 57.77
C THR A 539 29.00 -78.33 58.70
N LEU A 540 29.05 -79.64 58.45
CA LEU A 540 28.58 -80.70 59.34
C LEU A 540 29.31 -80.67 60.70
N PRO A 541 28.66 -81.08 61.80
CA PRO A 541 29.24 -81.06 63.14
C PRO A 541 30.27 -82.19 63.37
N PRO A 542 31.14 -82.09 64.40
CA PRO A 542 32.26 -82.98 64.60
C PRO A 542 31.80 -84.32 65.21
N VAL A 543 32.32 -85.42 64.64
CA VAL A 543 32.16 -86.78 65.20
C VAL A 543 33.18 -86.97 66.31
N GLU A 544 32.67 -87.12 67.52
CA GLU A 544 33.37 -87.51 68.73
C GLU A 544 33.80 -88.99 68.65
N ALA A 545 35.06 -89.25 68.96
CA ALA A 545 35.62 -90.60 69.01
C ALA A 545 35.15 -91.32 70.28
N ALA A 546 34.51 -92.48 70.13
CA ALA A 546 34.31 -93.45 71.20
C ALA A 546 34.70 -94.86 70.73
N LEU A 547 35.55 -95.47 71.54
CA LEU A 547 36.23 -96.75 71.40
C LEU A 547 35.31 -97.98 71.63
N THR A 548 35.85 -99.13 71.19
CA THR A 548 35.64 -100.54 71.64
C THR A 548 34.71 -101.43 70.78
N PRO A 549 34.84 -102.77 70.86
CA PRO A 549 35.97 -103.56 70.35
C PRO A 549 35.51 -104.72 69.42
N VAL A 550 36.37 -105.21 68.53
CA VAL A 550 36.12 -106.46 67.79
C VAL A 550 36.85 -107.61 68.48
N THR A 551 36.09 -108.45 69.15
CA THR A 551 36.43 -109.84 69.45
C THR A 551 36.19 -110.70 68.20
N MET A 552 37.24 -111.32 67.68
CA MET A 552 37.11 -112.58 66.93
C MET A 552 37.98 -113.63 67.61
N ALA A 553 37.32 -114.67 68.09
CA ALA A 553 37.94 -115.90 68.52
C ALA A 553 38.21 -116.79 67.30
N THR A 554 39.46 -117.23 67.16
CA THR A 554 39.78 -118.64 66.84
C THR A 554 41.18 -118.95 67.35
N LEU A 555 41.20 -119.88 68.32
CA LEU A 555 42.31 -120.55 69.02
C LEU A 555 43.05 -119.77 70.13
#